data_AF-A0A8H9IC53-F1
#
_entry.id   AF-A0A8H9IC53-F1
#
_cell.length_a   1.000
_cell.length_b   1.000
_cell.length_c   1.000
_cell.angle_alpha   90.00
_cell.angle_beta   90.00
_cell.angle_gamma   90.00
#
_symmetry.space_group_name_H-M   'P 1'
#
loop_
_entity.id
_entity.type
_entity.pdbx_description
1 polymer ?
#
loop_
_entity_poly.entity_id
_entity_poly.type
_entity_poly.pdbx_seq_one_letter_code
_entity_poly.pdbx_strand_id
1 'polypeptide(L)'
;MTQKLVAFSLASLIFMVAALCFKFLSFSANGQYHAINIIGSIEALADNDYLGLAILQSAVILVLPSTILLCLLYLLIPVLFGKKPKHAAPLLKLIFTLRPWTMVEIFLVAVLVSLVKIMSMADIGIGLSFYAYALFAISMTAMLMYLDQHQLYILTSCELPAPPKPRPASHSIQTTWALLVTSIMFYIPANTLPIMHTNILGDDQPSTILGGVVTLWKMGSYPIAAIIFIASILVPVGKLAILCWLNYSVQTDYYGGQKTRMVGYRITEFIGRWSMIDVFVVAILVSLIQLGNIMSIYPGYAALAFCTVVILTMLAAFSFDTKLIWSEQ
;
A
#
# COMPACT_ATOMS: atom_id res chain seq x y z
N MET A 1 -16.36 22.03 10.54
CA MET A 1 -15.62 21.07 9.69
C MET A 1 -14.13 21.39 9.63
N THR A 2 -13.75 22.58 9.16
CA THR A 2 -12.35 23.06 9.06
C THR A 2 -11.52 22.83 10.32
N GLN A 3 -12.05 23.20 11.50
CA GLN A 3 -11.37 22.98 12.78
C GLN A 3 -11.08 21.50 13.08
N LYS A 4 -12.02 20.59 12.78
CA LYS A 4 -11.80 19.14 12.96
C LYS A 4 -10.70 18.64 12.02
N LEU A 5 -10.70 19.10 10.77
CA LEU A 5 -9.72 18.68 9.76
C LEU A 5 -8.31 19.18 10.08
N VAL A 6 -8.19 20.41 10.62
CA VAL A 6 -6.93 20.94 11.15
C VAL A 6 -6.49 20.20 12.40
N ALA A 7 -7.40 19.93 13.34
CA ALA A 7 -7.07 19.17 14.56
C ALA A 7 -6.56 17.75 14.23
N PHE A 8 -7.25 17.01 13.35
CA PHE A 8 -6.81 15.67 12.96
C PHE A 8 -5.53 15.69 12.14
N SER A 9 -5.34 16.64 11.23
CA SER A 9 -4.08 16.74 10.45
C SER A 9 -2.88 17.09 11.33
N LEU A 10 -3.05 18.01 12.29
CA LEU A 10 -2.00 18.36 13.25
C LEU A 10 -1.70 17.19 14.20
N ALA A 11 -2.74 16.52 14.73
CA ALA A 11 -2.57 15.32 15.55
C ALA A 11 -1.85 14.19 14.79
N SER A 12 -2.25 13.93 13.53
CA SER A 12 -1.60 12.93 12.68
C SER A 12 -0.14 13.27 12.45
N LEU A 13 0.19 14.55 12.21
CA LEU A 13 1.58 14.98 12.02
C LEU A 13 2.41 14.80 13.30
N ILE A 14 1.86 15.13 14.47
CA ILE A 14 2.52 14.92 15.76
C ILE A 14 2.76 13.43 16.01
N PHE A 15 1.75 12.58 15.82
CA PHE A 15 1.89 11.14 16.01
C PHE A 15 2.86 10.50 15.02
N MET A 16 2.89 10.98 13.77
CA MET A 16 3.86 10.56 12.77
C MET A 16 5.28 10.90 13.22
N VAL A 17 5.53 12.14 13.67
CA VAL A 17 6.85 12.54 14.19
C VAL A 17 7.22 11.70 15.42
N ALA A 18 6.28 11.51 16.36
CA ALA A 18 6.50 10.65 17.52
C ALA A 18 6.85 9.21 17.13
N ALA A 19 6.21 8.65 16.10
CA ALA A 19 6.50 7.31 15.59
C ALA A 19 7.92 7.17 15.00
N LEU A 20 8.55 8.27 14.58
CA LEU A 20 9.92 8.25 14.06
C LEU A 20 10.99 8.32 15.16
N CYS A 21 10.65 8.89 16.33
CA CYS A 21 11.62 9.17 17.39
C CYS A 21 11.98 7.98 18.27
N PHE A 22 11.09 6.97 18.40
CA PHE A 22 11.28 5.85 19.32
C PHE A 22 11.58 4.53 18.60
N LYS A 23 11.86 3.49 19.39
CA LYS A 23 12.00 2.12 18.91
C LYS A 23 10.63 1.60 18.46
N PHE A 24 10.60 0.97 17.30
CA PHE A 24 9.40 0.40 16.71
C PHE A 24 9.19 -1.04 17.18
N LEU A 25 10.19 -1.90 16.97
CA LEU A 25 10.19 -3.29 17.40
C LEU A 25 11.53 -3.64 18.01
N SER A 26 11.51 -4.49 19.03
CA SER A 26 12.70 -5.07 19.65
C SER A 26 12.64 -6.58 19.59
N PHE A 27 13.76 -7.21 19.28
CA PHE A 27 13.95 -8.65 19.20
C PHE A 27 14.99 -9.06 20.22
N SER A 28 14.69 -10.13 20.94
CA SER A 28 15.65 -10.80 21.82
C SER A 28 15.83 -12.23 21.32
N ALA A 29 17.04 -12.54 20.85
CA ALA A 29 17.43 -13.89 20.47
C ALA A 29 18.86 -14.16 20.97
N ASN A 30 19.08 -15.33 21.56
CA ASN A 30 20.40 -15.76 22.05
C ASN A 30 21.09 -14.75 22.99
N GLY A 31 20.31 -14.02 23.79
CA GLY A 31 20.82 -13.03 24.76
C GLY A 31 21.23 -11.68 24.15
N GLN A 32 21.06 -11.47 22.85
CA GLN A 32 21.27 -10.17 22.20
C GLN A 32 19.95 -9.44 21.97
N TYR A 33 19.91 -8.18 22.39
CA TYR A 33 18.78 -7.28 22.19
C TYR A 33 19.04 -6.41 20.97
N HIS A 34 18.29 -6.66 19.89
CA HIS A 34 18.25 -5.78 18.73
C HIS A 34 16.95 -4.98 18.73
N ALA A 35 17.02 -3.70 18.40
CA ALA A 35 15.83 -2.88 18.24
C ALA A 35 15.94 -2.05 16.97
N ILE A 36 14.83 -1.95 16.25
CA ILE A 36 14.73 -1.17 15.02
C ILE A 36 13.72 -0.05 15.19
N ASN A 37 14.00 1.11 14.63
CA ASN A 37 13.05 2.19 14.41
C ASN A 37 12.59 2.19 12.94
N ILE A 38 11.57 2.99 12.61
CA ILE A 38 11.03 3.05 11.24
C ILE A 38 12.10 3.52 10.24
N ILE A 39 12.93 4.51 10.61
CA ILE A 39 14.00 5.02 9.75
C ILE A 39 15.07 3.95 9.51
N GLY A 40 15.53 3.29 10.57
CA GLY A 40 16.49 2.20 10.49
C GLY A 40 15.98 1.02 9.68
N SER A 41 14.66 0.79 9.62
CA SER A 41 14.09 -0.23 8.73
C SER A 41 14.25 0.11 7.24
N ILE A 42 14.22 1.40 6.90
CA ILE A 42 14.42 1.90 5.53
C ILE A 42 15.91 1.88 5.18
N GLU A 43 16.77 2.32 6.11
CA GLU A 43 18.24 2.28 5.97
C GLU A 43 18.72 0.83 5.78
N ALA A 44 18.22 -0.10 6.61
CA ALA A 44 18.49 -1.53 6.47
C ALA A 44 18.11 -2.08 5.08
N LEU A 45 17.05 -1.60 4.44
CA LEU A 45 16.73 -2.01 3.06
C LEU A 45 17.66 -1.35 2.04
N ALA A 46 18.04 -0.10 2.24
CA ALA A 46 18.92 0.64 1.34
C ALA A 46 20.36 0.10 1.36
N ASP A 47 20.90 -0.20 2.54
CA ASP A 47 22.26 -0.71 2.75
C ASP A 47 22.45 -2.12 2.20
N ASN A 48 21.37 -2.89 2.08
CA ASN A 48 21.38 -4.23 1.53
C ASN A 48 21.06 -4.26 0.01
N ASP A 49 21.25 -3.16 -0.72
CA ASP A 49 21.00 -3.01 -2.17
C ASP A 49 19.51 -3.13 -2.61
N TYR A 50 18.56 -3.08 -1.68
CA TYR A 50 17.12 -3.15 -1.98
C TYR A 50 16.47 -1.77 -2.08
N LEU A 51 17.11 -0.89 -2.83
CA LEU A 51 16.71 0.51 -3.00
C LEU A 51 15.26 0.68 -3.48
N GLY A 52 14.77 -0.21 -4.36
CA GLY A 52 13.38 -0.18 -4.81
C GLY A 52 12.36 -0.36 -3.68
N LEU A 53 12.61 -1.30 -2.76
CA LEU A 53 11.76 -1.53 -1.59
C LEU A 53 11.91 -0.40 -0.56
N ALA A 54 13.13 0.10 -0.35
CA ALA A 54 13.38 1.24 0.54
C ALA A 54 12.66 2.51 0.07
N ILE A 55 12.69 2.81 -1.24
CA ILE A 55 11.95 3.94 -1.83
C ILE A 55 10.46 3.74 -1.68
N LEU A 56 9.93 2.54 -1.96
CA LEU A 56 8.50 2.28 -1.81
C LEU A 56 8.06 2.43 -0.35
N GLN A 57 8.84 1.86 0.58
CA GLN A 57 8.55 1.90 2.00
C GLN A 57 8.60 3.34 2.53
N SER A 58 9.64 4.10 2.20
CA SER A 58 9.73 5.51 2.55
C SER A 58 8.61 6.34 1.92
N ALA A 59 8.24 6.07 0.66
CA ALA A 59 7.17 6.76 -0.03
C ALA A 59 5.83 6.56 0.68
N VAL A 60 5.44 5.33 1.00
CA VAL A 60 4.11 5.04 1.56
C VAL A 60 4.03 5.35 3.05
N ILE A 61 5.09 5.10 3.82
CA ILE A 61 5.07 5.31 5.28
C ILE A 61 5.27 6.78 5.64
N LEU A 62 6.14 7.49 4.92
CA LEU A 62 6.59 8.82 5.33
C LEU A 62 6.19 9.91 4.33
N VAL A 63 6.58 9.78 3.06
CA VAL A 63 6.47 10.89 2.08
C VAL A 63 5.01 11.18 1.69
N LEU A 64 4.22 10.17 1.34
CA LEU A 64 2.83 10.37 0.92
C LEU A 64 1.94 10.91 2.05
N PRO A 65 1.97 10.37 3.28
CA PRO A 65 1.17 10.93 4.35
C PRO A 65 1.63 12.33 4.76
N SER A 66 2.94 12.57 4.86
CA SER A 66 3.47 13.89 5.22
C SER A 66 3.11 14.96 4.20
N THR A 67 3.22 14.67 2.90
CA THR A 67 2.85 15.60 1.84
C THR A 67 1.36 15.98 1.91
N ILE A 68 0.45 15.02 2.10
CA ILE A 68 -0.98 15.31 2.27
C ILE A 68 -1.24 16.15 3.52
N LEU A 69 -0.65 15.79 4.66
CA LEU A 69 -0.83 16.52 5.92
C LEU A 69 -0.33 17.96 5.84
N LEU A 70 0.87 18.17 5.27
CA LEU A 70 1.44 19.49 5.08
C LEU A 70 0.63 20.33 4.11
N CYS A 71 0.17 19.76 2.99
CA CYS A 71 -0.69 20.46 2.03
C CYS A 71 -2.02 20.88 2.69
N LEU A 72 -2.64 20.00 3.47
CA LEU A 72 -3.88 20.31 4.17
C LEU A 72 -3.70 21.40 5.21
N LEU A 73 -2.68 21.31 6.05
CA LEU A 73 -2.38 22.35 7.05
C LEU A 73 -2.12 23.70 6.36
N TYR A 74 -1.32 23.71 5.29
CA TYR A 74 -1.05 24.92 4.52
C TYR A 74 -2.33 25.56 3.93
N LEU A 75 -3.27 24.76 3.44
CA LEU A 75 -4.54 25.26 2.90
C LEU A 75 -5.49 25.74 4.00
N LEU A 76 -5.57 25.02 5.12
CA LEU A 76 -6.63 25.23 6.11
C LEU A 76 -6.27 26.25 7.19
N ILE A 77 -4.97 26.44 7.51
CA ILE A 77 -4.54 27.45 8.47
C ILE A 77 -4.97 28.86 8.01
N PRO A 78 -4.71 29.32 6.78
CA PRO A 78 -5.20 30.61 6.29
C PRO A 78 -6.73 30.72 6.32
N VAL A 79 -7.43 29.63 5.97
CA VAL A 79 -8.90 29.57 5.98
C VAL A 79 -9.46 29.75 7.40
N LEU A 80 -8.80 29.24 8.44
CA LEU A 80 -9.17 29.51 9.84
C LEU A 80 -9.07 30.99 10.20
N PHE A 81 -8.14 31.72 9.59
CA PHE A 81 -7.96 33.17 9.78
C PHE A 81 -8.75 34.01 8.76
N GLY A 82 -9.67 33.41 7.99
CA GLY A 82 -10.48 34.11 6.98
C GLY A 82 -9.67 34.58 5.75
N LYS A 83 -8.44 34.08 5.56
CA LYS A 83 -7.57 34.41 4.43
C LYS A 83 -7.65 33.32 3.36
N LYS A 84 -7.58 33.73 2.08
CA LYS A 84 -7.50 32.80 0.96
C LYS A 84 -6.07 32.25 0.83
N PRO A 85 -5.88 30.91 0.80
CA PRO A 85 -4.56 30.32 0.62
C PRO A 85 -4.05 30.56 -0.81
N LYS A 86 -2.73 30.81 -0.95
CA LYS A 86 -2.07 30.86 -2.26
C LYS A 86 -1.94 29.44 -2.82
N HIS A 87 -1.89 29.28 -4.14
CA HIS A 87 -1.70 27.97 -4.80
C HIS A 87 -2.70 26.88 -4.38
N ALA A 88 -3.94 27.25 -4.08
CA ALA A 88 -4.93 26.29 -3.60
C ALA A 88 -5.29 25.20 -4.62
N ALA A 89 -5.50 25.58 -5.89
CA ALA A 89 -5.84 24.63 -6.96
C ALA A 89 -4.81 23.49 -7.18
N PRO A 90 -3.49 23.76 -7.35
CA PRO A 90 -2.52 22.67 -7.55
C PRO A 90 -2.38 21.77 -6.30
N LEU A 91 -2.46 22.33 -5.10
CA LEU A 91 -2.37 21.56 -3.85
C LEU A 91 -3.60 20.67 -3.64
N LEU A 92 -4.80 21.17 -3.96
CA LEU A 92 -6.02 20.36 -3.94
C LEU A 92 -5.92 19.20 -4.92
N LYS A 93 -5.46 19.46 -6.16
CA LYS A 93 -5.25 18.40 -7.15
C LYS A 93 -4.24 17.36 -6.66
N LEU A 94 -3.15 17.80 -6.05
CA LEU A 94 -2.14 16.91 -5.45
C LEU A 94 -2.75 16.04 -4.35
N ILE A 95 -3.45 16.63 -3.38
CA ILE A 95 -4.09 15.90 -2.27
C ILE A 95 -5.03 14.80 -2.80
N PHE A 96 -5.91 15.11 -3.75
CA PHE A 96 -6.86 14.11 -4.27
C PHE A 96 -6.22 13.07 -5.19
N THR A 97 -5.08 13.38 -5.80
CA THR A 97 -4.30 12.40 -6.58
C THR A 97 -3.54 11.43 -5.66
N LEU A 98 -3.01 11.92 -4.53
CA LEU A 98 -2.23 11.11 -3.58
C LEU A 98 -3.12 10.38 -2.56
N ARG A 99 -4.33 10.88 -2.29
CA ARG A 99 -5.28 10.28 -1.33
C ARG A 99 -5.45 8.76 -1.52
N PRO A 100 -5.70 8.25 -2.74
CA PRO A 100 -5.89 6.82 -2.95
C PRO A 100 -4.62 5.98 -2.75
N TRP A 101 -3.45 6.58 -2.56
CA TRP A 101 -2.16 5.89 -2.35
C TRP A 101 -1.74 5.85 -0.88
N THR A 102 -2.45 6.59 -0.03
CA THR A 102 -2.17 6.62 1.41
C THR A 102 -2.76 5.38 2.07
N MET A 103 -1.88 4.47 2.52
CA MET A 103 -2.22 3.16 3.07
C MET A 103 -1.54 2.94 4.42
N VAL A 104 -1.65 3.91 5.31
CA VAL A 104 -0.93 3.91 6.60
C VAL A 104 -1.39 2.73 7.46
N GLU A 105 -2.68 2.40 7.42
CA GLU A 105 -3.27 1.27 8.14
C GLU A 105 -2.74 -0.08 7.65
N ILE A 106 -2.44 -0.20 6.36
CA ILE A 106 -1.96 -1.45 5.74
C ILE A 106 -0.54 -1.75 6.22
N PHE A 107 0.30 -0.73 6.38
CA PHE A 107 1.62 -0.93 6.99
C PHE A 107 1.48 -1.49 8.41
N LEU A 108 0.58 -0.96 9.24
CA LEU A 108 0.37 -1.47 10.60
C LEU A 108 -0.10 -2.94 10.60
N VAL A 109 -1.00 -3.31 9.69
CA VAL A 109 -1.42 -4.70 9.50
C VAL A 109 -0.26 -5.58 9.05
N ALA A 110 0.56 -5.11 8.10
CA ALA A 110 1.72 -5.85 7.62
C ALA A 110 2.75 -6.09 8.72
N VAL A 111 2.95 -5.12 9.61
CA VAL A 111 3.79 -5.30 10.81
C VAL A 111 3.23 -6.40 11.70
N LEU A 112 1.93 -6.37 12.01
CA LEU A 112 1.29 -7.39 12.84
C LEU A 112 1.39 -8.79 12.22
N VAL A 113 1.18 -8.93 10.91
CA VAL A 113 1.34 -10.21 10.20
C VAL A 113 2.80 -10.67 10.25
N SER A 114 3.76 -9.75 10.07
CA SER A 114 5.19 -10.05 10.18
C SER A 114 5.55 -10.51 11.59
N LEU A 115 5.01 -9.87 12.62
CA LEU A 115 5.19 -10.29 14.01
C LEU A 115 4.71 -11.73 14.24
N VAL A 116 3.52 -12.09 13.77
CA VAL A 116 2.99 -13.46 13.89
C VAL A 116 3.91 -14.49 13.23
N LYS A 117 4.50 -14.14 12.08
CA LYS A 117 5.46 -15.02 11.39
C LYS A 117 6.74 -15.24 12.21
N ILE A 118 7.18 -14.23 12.97
CA ILE A 118 8.46 -14.22 13.70
C ILE A 118 8.33 -14.72 15.14
N MET A 119 7.16 -14.58 15.78
CA MET A 119 6.94 -15.02 17.17
C MET A 119 7.19 -16.51 17.39
N SER A 120 7.19 -17.32 16.32
CA SER A 120 7.58 -18.74 16.39
C SER A 120 9.08 -18.97 16.58
N MET A 121 9.91 -17.95 16.34
CA MET A 121 11.37 -18.04 16.29
C MET A 121 12.10 -17.12 17.28
N ALA A 122 11.47 -16.05 17.76
CA ALA A 122 12.09 -15.08 18.67
C ALA A 122 11.07 -14.41 19.59
N ASP A 123 11.54 -13.92 20.74
CA ASP A 123 10.77 -13.05 21.63
C ASP A 123 10.76 -11.63 21.07
N ILE A 124 9.56 -11.09 20.86
CA ILE A 124 9.36 -9.78 20.24
C ILE A 124 8.68 -8.82 21.21
N GLY A 125 9.34 -7.68 21.43
CA GLY A 125 8.80 -6.55 22.18
C GLY A 125 8.28 -5.46 21.24
N ILE A 126 7.13 -4.89 21.59
CA ILE A 126 6.52 -3.77 20.87
C ILE A 126 6.97 -2.46 21.51
N GLY A 127 7.59 -1.57 20.72
CA GLY A 127 8.09 -0.28 21.19
C GLY A 127 7.04 0.84 21.13
N LEU A 128 7.38 1.99 21.73
CA LEU A 128 6.53 3.20 21.75
C LEU A 128 6.14 3.68 20.35
N SER A 129 7.03 3.54 19.36
CA SER A 129 6.73 3.97 17.99
C SER A 129 5.62 3.17 17.33
N PHE A 130 5.41 1.91 17.73
CA PHE A 130 4.28 1.12 17.22
C PHE A 130 2.94 1.74 17.65
N TYR A 131 2.81 2.10 18.93
CA TYR A 131 1.61 2.75 19.45
C TYR A 131 1.42 4.16 18.87
N ALA A 132 2.50 4.93 18.75
CA ALA A 132 2.46 6.23 18.10
C ALA A 132 2.03 6.11 16.63
N TYR A 133 2.54 5.10 15.91
CA TYR A 133 2.14 4.81 14.54
C TYR A 133 0.67 4.37 14.45
N ALA A 134 0.17 3.59 15.41
CA ALA A 134 -1.24 3.22 15.48
C ALA A 134 -2.15 4.45 15.65
N LEU A 135 -1.78 5.37 16.55
CA LEU A 135 -2.50 6.64 16.73
C LEU A 135 -2.41 7.52 15.48
N PHE A 136 -1.27 7.53 14.80
CA PHE A 136 -1.10 8.17 13.50
C PHE A 136 -2.03 7.56 12.44
N ALA A 137 -2.09 6.23 12.30
CA ALA A 137 -2.95 5.54 11.35
C ALA A 137 -4.44 5.88 11.61
N ILE A 138 -4.87 5.83 12.86
CA ILE A 138 -6.26 6.14 13.25
C ILE A 138 -6.59 7.62 12.97
N SER A 139 -5.73 8.55 13.40
CA SER A 139 -5.95 9.99 13.18
C SER A 139 -5.90 10.37 11.70
N MET A 140 -5.02 9.76 10.91
CA MET A 140 -4.94 9.93 9.46
C MET A 140 -6.20 9.39 8.78
N THR A 141 -6.66 8.21 9.16
CA THR A 141 -7.90 7.62 8.64
C THR A 141 -9.10 8.50 8.97
N ALA A 142 -9.20 8.98 10.22
CA ALA A 142 -10.24 9.91 10.64
C ALA A 142 -10.20 11.21 9.81
N MET A 143 -9.00 11.77 9.58
CA MET A 143 -8.82 12.94 8.71
C MET A 143 -9.35 12.66 7.30
N LEU A 144 -8.99 11.52 6.70
CA LEU A 144 -9.42 11.12 5.35
C LEU A 144 -10.93 10.86 5.24
N MET A 145 -11.60 10.49 6.33
CA MET A 145 -13.07 10.36 6.39
C MET A 145 -13.77 11.73 6.38
N TYR A 146 -13.17 12.74 7.01
CA TYR A 146 -13.67 14.12 6.97
C TYR A 146 -13.23 14.88 5.71
N LEU A 147 -12.31 14.33 4.91
CA LEU A 147 -11.79 14.96 3.71
C LEU A 147 -12.79 14.84 2.55
N ASP A 148 -13.63 15.86 2.40
CA ASP A 148 -14.55 16.03 1.26
C ASP A 148 -13.96 16.98 0.21
N GLN A 149 -13.94 16.52 -1.04
CA GLN A 149 -13.41 17.28 -2.17
C GLN A 149 -14.18 18.57 -2.42
N HIS A 150 -15.50 18.48 -2.54
CA HIS A 150 -16.34 19.62 -2.90
C HIS A 150 -16.29 20.71 -1.82
N GLN A 151 -16.33 20.31 -0.56
CA GLN A 151 -16.20 21.20 0.58
C GLN A 151 -14.85 21.95 0.57
N LEU A 152 -13.73 21.27 0.28
CA LEU A 152 -12.41 21.90 0.27
C LEU A 152 -12.26 22.96 -0.83
N TYR A 153 -12.83 22.73 -2.02
CA TYR A 153 -12.82 23.72 -3.10
C TYR A 153 -13.60 24.98 -2.71
N ILE A 154 -14.78 24.83 -2.11
CA ILE A 154 -15.58 25.97 -1.61
C ILE A 154 -14.83 26.74 -0.52
N LEU A 155 -14.29 26.04 0.48
CA LEU A 155 -13.59 26.64 1.62
C LEU A 155 -12.34 27.43 1.21
N THR A 156 -11.65 26.97 0.17
CA THR A 156 -10.44 27.64 -0.36
C THR A 156 -10.77 28.76 -1.36
N SER A 157 -12.06 29.00 -1.65
CA SER A 157 -12.52 29.92 -2.70
C SER A 157 -11.90 29.59 -4.07
N CYS A 158 -11.59 28.32 -4.32
CA CYS A 158 -11.14 27.85 -5.62
C CYS A 158 -12.33 27.57 -6.52
N GLU A 159 -12.14 27.84 -7.80
CA GLU A 159 -13.10 27.40 -8.81
C GLU A 159 -13.17 25.87 -8.80
N LEU A 160 -14.39 25.35 -8.77
CA LEU A 160 -14.60 23.91 -8.84
C LEU A 160 -13.98 23.39 -10.13
N PRO A 161 -13.29 22.23 -10.09
CA PRO A 161 -12.73 21.67 -11.31
C PRO A 161 -13.88 21.41 -12.28
N ALA A 162 -13.74 21.91 -13.51
CA ALA A 162 -14.69 21.62 -14.57
C ALA A 162 -14.89 20.09 -14.67
N PRO A 163 -16.11 19.62 -14.96
CA PRO A 163 -16.36 18.19 -15.10
C PRO A 163 -15.32 17.59 -16.06
N PRO A 164 -14.69 16.47 -15.70
CA PRO A 164 -13.61 15.90 -16.50
C PRO A 164 -14.13 15.67 -17.92
N LYS A 165 -13.42 16.26 -18.90
CA LYS A 165 -13.73 16.04 -20.32
C LYS A 165 -13.76 14.53 -20.56
N PRO A 166 -14.81 13.99 -21.21
CA PRO A 166 -14.89 12.57 -21.49
C PRO A 166 -13.64 12.19 -22.28
N ARG A 167 -12.85 11.26 -21.74
CA ARG A 167 -11.77 10.65 -22.52
C ARG A 167 -12.43 9.79 -23.60
N PRO A 168 -11.88 9.74 -24.82
CA PRO A 168 -12.39 8.80 -25.81
C PRO A 168 -12.29 7.38 -25.23
N ALA A 169 -13.39 6.64 -25.31
CA ALA A 169 -13.54 5.30 -24.72
C ALA A 169 -12.37 4.37 -25.14
N SER A 170 -11.95 4.47 -26.40
CA SER A 170 -10.83 3.72 -26.97
C SER A 170 -9.52 3.92 -26.21
N HIS A 171 -9.20 5.13 -25.78
CA HIS A 171 -7.93 5.42 -25.10
C HIS A 171 -7.91 4.89 -23.66
N SER A 172 -9.03 4.99 -22.92
CA SER A 172 -9.13 4.42 -21.56
C SER A 172 -9.03 2.89 -21.61
N ILE A 173 -9.74 2.26 -22.56
CA ILE A 173 -9.70 0.81 -22.79
C ILE A 173 -8.29 0.34 -23.15
N GLN A 174 -7.63 1.03 -24.09
CA GLN A 174 -6.26 0.70 -24.53
C GLN A 174 -5.25 0.85 -23.39
N THR A 175 -5.33 1.94 -22.62
CA THR A 175 -4.44 2.16 -21.46
C THR A 175 -4.64 1.07 -20.41
N THR A 176 -5.90 0.70 -20.15
CA THR A 176 -6.23 -0.36 -19.20
C THR A 176 -5.69 -1.72 -19.66
N TRP A 177 -5.85 -2.06 -20.95
CA TRP A 177 -5.26 -3.28 -21.52
C TRP A 177 -3.74 -3.28 -21.45
N ALA A 178 -3.07 -2.17 -21.80
CA ALA A 178 -1.61 -2.07 -21.73
C ALA A 178 -1.09 -2.32 -20.31
N LEU A 179 -1.74 -1.72 -19.31
CA LEU A 179 -1.38 -1.93 -17.89
C LEU A 179 -1.66 -3.37 -17.43
N LEU A 180 -2.77 -3.98 -17.87
CA LEU A 180 -3.11 -5.37 -17.54
C LEU A 180 -2.15 -6.38 -18.16
N VAL A 181 -1.83 -6.25 -19.44
CA VAL A 181 -0.87 -7.12 -20.14
C VAL A 181 0.51 -7.01 -19.49
N THR A 182 0.96 -5.79 -19.19
CA THR A 182 2.22 -5.57 -18.48
C THR A 182 2.18 -6.21 -17.09
N SER A 183 1.08 -6.07 -16.35
CA SER A 183 0.89 -6.72 -15.03
C SER A 183 0.97 -8.25 -15.13
N ILE A 184 0.34 -8.86 -16.13
CA ILE A 184 0.36 -10.31 -16.34
C ILE A 184 1.80 -10.78 -16.66
N MET A 185 2.54 -10.02 -17.46
CA MET A 185 3.93 -10.32 -17.78
C MET A 185 4.82 -10.32 -16.52
N PHE A 186 4.63 -9.36 -15.61
CA PHE A 186 5.35 -9.32 -14.32
C PHE A 186 4.81 -10.31 -13.28
N TYR A 187 3.57 -10.81 -13.43
CA TYR A 187 2.99 -11.77 -12.52
C TYR A 187 3.69 -13.14 -12.59
N ILE A 188 4.19 -13.53 -13.76
CA ILE A 188 4.96 -14.77 -13.94
C ILE A 188 6.24 -14.74 -13.07
N PRO A 189 7.20 -13.79 -13.26
CA PRO A 189 8.41 -13.74 -12.44
C PRO A 189 8.11 -13.51 -10.95
N ALA A 190 7.03 -12.80 -10.61
CA ALA A 190 6.61 -12.60 -9.23
C ALA A 190 6.23 -13.90 -8.49
N ASN A 191 5.80 -14.93 -9.20
CA ASN A 191 5.42 -16.22 -8.59
C ASN A 191 6.48 -17.30 -8.79
N THR A 192 7.33 -17.20 -9.82
CA THR A 192 8.36 -18.20 -10.12
C THR A 192 9.70 -17.90 -9.44
N LEU A 193 10.04 -16.63 -9.22
CA LEU A 193 11.31 -16.25 -8.59
C LEU A 193 11.20 -16.34 -7.05
N PRO A 194 12.35 -16.43 -6.34
CA PRO A 194 12.37 -16.37 -4.89
C PRO A 194 11.84 -15.03 -4.39
N ILE A 195 10.94 -15.07 -3.41
CA ILE A 195 10.44 -13.88 -2.69
C ILE A 195 11.37 -13.49 -1.55
N MET A 196 12.05 -14.48 -0.97
CA MET A 196 13.03 -14.28 0.09
C MET A 196 14.13 -15.34 -0.01
N HIS A 197 15.35 -14.93 0.33
CA HIS A 197 16.55 -15.74 0.51
C HIS A 197 16.88 -15.73 1.98
N THR A 198 16.87 -16.90 2.61
CA THR A 198 17.25 -17.05 4.01
C THR A 198 18.63 -17.66 4.06
N ASN A 199 19.62 -16.90 4.54
CA ASN A 199 20.99 -17.37 4.70
C ASN A 199 21.19 -17.87 6.14
N ILE A 200 21.48 -19.16 6.29
CA ILE A 200 21.79 -19.78 7.59
C ILE A 200 23.20 -20.37 7.48
N LEU A 201 24.15 -19.82 8.25
CA LEU A 201 25.54 -20.30 8.27
C LEU A 201 26.21 -20.38 6.88
N GLY A 202 25.83 -19.53 5.94
CA GLY A 202 26.37 -19.49 4.58
C GLY A 202 25.60 -20.32 3.55
N ASP A 203 24.60 -21.10 3.97
CA ASP A 203 23.69 -21.81 3.05
C ASP A 203 22.52 -20.90 2.68
N ASP A 204 22.42 -20.54 1.40
CA ASP A 204 21.33 -19.71 0.87
C ASP A 204 20.15 -20.59 0.47
N GLN A 205 19.03 -20.45 1.18
CA GLN A 205 17.80 -21.17 0.89
C GLN A 205 16.76 -20.23 0.26
N PRO A 206 16.66 -20.20 -1.08
CA PRO A 206 15.62 -19.44 -1.76
C PRO A 206 14.24 -20.03 -1.50
N SER A 207 13.29 -19.19 -1.15
CA SER A 207 11.89 -19.56 -1.01
C SER A 207 11.03 -18.73 -1.94
N THR A 208 10.21 -19.37 -2.78
CA THR A 208 9.14 -18.72 -3.53
C THR A 208 7.90 -18.55 -2.65
N ILE A 209 6.93 -17.73 -3.07
CA ILE A 209 5.65 -17.57 -2.37
C ILE A 209 4.95 -18.94 -2.20
N LEU A 210 4.81 -19.68 -3.30
CA LEU A 210 4.20 -21.02 -3.30
C LEU A 210 5.04 -22.02 -2.49
N GLY A 211 6.37 -21.95 -2.59
CA GLY A 211 7.27 -22.79 -1.79
C GLY A 211 7.09 -22.58 -0.29
N GLY A 212 6.91 -21.33 0.14
CA GLY A 212 6.58 -20.99 1.53
C GLY A 212 5.25 -21.58 1.99
N VAL A 213 4.20 -21.48 1.14
CA VAL A 213 2.89 -22.09 1.41
C VAL A 213 2.99 -23.62 1.56
N VAL A 214 3.68 -24.30 0.64
CA VAL A 214 3.86 -25.76 0.68
C VAL A 214 4.63 -26.20 1.92
N THR A 215 5.65 -25.44 2.31
CA THR A 215 6.44 -25.74 3.52
C THR A 215 5.58 -25.61 4.78
N LEU A 216 4.82 -24.52 4.91
CA LEU A 216 3.89 -24.33 6.02
C LEU A 216 2.79 -25.40 6.08
N TRP A 217 2.31 -25.81 4.91
CA TRP A 217 1.34 -26.90 4.79
C TRP A 217 1.92 -28.23 5.32
N LYS A 218 3.16 -28.56 4.97
CA LYS A 218 3.85 -29.76 5.46
C LYS A 218 4.12 -29.71 6.97
N MET A 219 4.38 -28.52 7.51
CA MET A 219 4.56 -28.30 8.96
C MET A 219 3.24 -28.33 9.74
N GLY A 220 2.10 -28.60 9.10
CA GLY A 220 0.78 -28.69 9.74
C GLY A 220 0.13 -27.33 10.03
N SER A 221 0.75 -26.22 9.62
CA SER A 221 0.22 -24.87 9.80
C SER A 221 -0.73 -24.48 8.66
N TYR A 222 -1.77 -25.29 8.48
CA TYR A 222 -2.75 -25.11 7.40
C TYR A 222 -3.41 -23.71 7.38
N PRO A 223 -3.83 -23.13 8.53
CA PRO A 223 -4.47 -21.81 8.51
C PRO A 223 -3.54 -20.69 8.01
N ILE A 224 -2.27 -20.71 8.41
CA ILE A 224 -1.28 -19.71 7.98
C ILE A 224 -0.95 -19.88 6.50
N ALA A 225 -0.76 -21.13 6.06
CA ALA A 225 -0.54 -21.45 4.64
C ALA A 225 -1.69 -20.96 3.75
N ALA A 226 -2.94 -21.17 4.20
CA ALA A 226 -4.13 -20.71 3.48
C ALA A 226 -4.21 -19.18 3.37
N ILE A 227 -3.92 -18.45 4.46
CA ILE A 227 -3.92 -16.98 4.46
C ILE A 227 -2.91 -16.45 3.44
N ILE A 228 -1.68 -16.96 3.45
CA ILE A 228 -0.63 -16.52 2.52
C ILE A 228 -1.00 -16.89 1.07
N PHE A 229 -1.51 -18.10 0.83
CA PHE A 229 -1.94 -18.51 -0.50
C PHE A 229 -3.06 -17.63 -1.06
N ILE A 230 -4.07 -17.33 -0.24
CA ILE A 230 -5.19 -16.47 -0.65
C ILE A 230 -4.68 -15.06 -0.93
N ALA A 231 -3.92 -14.47 0.00
CA ALA A 231 -3.43 -13.10 -0.10
C ALA A 231 -2.48 -12.89 -1.28
N SER A 232 -1.53 -13.81 -1.48
CA SER A 232 -0.44 -13.62 -2.44
C SER A 232 -0.72 -14.17 -3.83
N ILE A 233 -1.68 -15.10 -3.98
CA ILE A 233 -2.00 -15.72 -5.28
C ILE A 233 -3.44 -15.42 -5.68
N LEU A 234 -4.42 -15.90 -4.91
CA LEU A 234 -5.83 -15.80 -5.32
C LEU A 234 -6.31 -14.36 -5.44
N VAL A 235 -5.92 -13.48 -4.51
CA VAL A 235 -6.34 -12.07 -4.51
C VAL A 235 -5.78 -11.31 -5.73
N PRO A 236 -4.47 -11.35 -6.05
CA PRO A 236 -3.94 -10.76 -7.27
C PRO A 236 -4.53 -11.35 -8.56
N VAL A 237 -4.69 -12.68 -8.65
CA VAL A 237 -5.29 -13.33 -9.83
C VAL A 237 -6.74 -12.91 -9.99
N GLY A 238 -7.51 -12.89 -8.90
CA GLY A 238 -8.90 -12.44 -8.90
C GLY A 238 -9.02 -10.99 -9.37
N LYS A 239 -8.13 -10.10 -8.91
CA LYS A 239 -8.08 -8.70 -9.36
C LYS A 239 -7.80 -8.60 -10.86
N LEU A 240 -6.80 -9.33 -11.36
CA LEU A 240 -6.47 -9.36 -12.79
C LEU A 240 -7.65 -9.89 -13.63
N ALA A 241 -8.27 -10.99 -13.20
CA ALA A 241 -9.40 -11.60 -13.89
C ALA A 241 -10.61 -10.67 -13.95
N ILE A 242 -10.99 -10.04 -12.83
CA ILE A 242 -12.11 -9.11 -12.79
C ILE A 242 -11.84 -7.89 -13.67
N LEU A 243 -10.64 -7.31 -13.65
CA LEU A 243 -10.30 -6.17 -14.50
C LEU A 243 -10.28 -6.52 -15.99
N CYS A 244 -9.76 -7.71 -16.36
CA CYS A 244 -9.80 -8.20 -17.74
C CYS A 244 -11.25 -8.40 -18.20
N TRP A 245 -12.07 -9.04 -17.36
CA TRP A 245 -13.48 -9.25 -17.64
C TRP A 245 -14.25 -7.94 -17.77
N LEU A 246 -14.02 -6.98 -16.87
CA LEU A 246 -14.66 -5.66 -16.89
C LEU A 246 -14.31 -4.91 -18.18
N ASN A 247 -13.02 -4.87 -18.53
CA ASN A 247 -12.55 -4.20 -19.74
C ASN A 247 -13.09 -4.86 -21.02
N TYR A 248 -13.11 -6.20 -21.08
CA TYR A 248 -13.67 -6.96 -22.19
C TYR A 248 -15.20 -6.78 -22.31
N SER A 249 -15.92 -6.80 -21.18
CA SER A 249 -17.38 -6.68 -21.13
C SER A 249 -17.90 -5.34 -21.63
N VAL A 250 -17.08 -4.29 -21.58
CA VAL A 250 -17.40 -2.96 -22.10
C VAL A 250 -17.17 -2.86 -23.61
N GLN A 251 -16.29 -3.71 -24.17
CA GLN A 251 -16.00 -3.75 -25.61
C GLN A 251 -16.95 -4.65 -26.40
N THR A 252 -17.61 -5.57 -25.71
CA THR A 252 -18.58 -6.49 -26.30
C THR A 252 -19.96 -6.08 -25.79
N ASP A 253 -21.02 -6.16 -26.60
CA ASP A 253 -22.43 -5.95 -26.18
C ASP A 253 -22.94 -7.06 -25.25
N TYR A 254 -22.11 -7.45 -24.28
CA TYR A 254 -22.40 -8.49 -23.33
C TYR A 254 -23.46 -7.97 -22.35
N TYR A 255 -24.69 -8.49 -22.46
CA TYR A 255 -25.86 -8.25 -21.59
C TYR A 255 -25.66 -8.61 -20.10
N GLY A 256 -24.41 -8.71 -19.62
CA GLY A 256 -24.11 -8.74 -18.19
C GLY A 256 -24.58 -7.44 -17.56
N GLY A 257 -25.63 -7.51 -16.74
CA GLY A 257 -26.29 -6.34 -16.18
C GLY A 257 -25.32 -5.35 -15.52
N GLN A 258 -25.57 -4.05 -15.69
CA GLN A 258 -24.79 -2.93 -15.15
C GLN A 258 -24.41 -3.13 -13.66
N LYS A 259 -25.29 -3.78 -12.89
CA LYS A 259 -25.06 -4.17 -11.49
C LYS A 259 -23.83 -5.08 -11.31
N THR A 260 -23.66 -6.11 -12.13
CA THR A 260 -22.54 -7.06 -12.03
C THR A 260 -21.21 -6.37 -12.34
N ARG A 261 -21.19 -5.49 -13.34
CA ARG A 261 -20.01 -4.68 -13.70
C ARG A 261 -19.61 -3.72 -12.56
N MET A 262 -20.59 -3.04 -11.97
CA MET A 262 -20.34 -2.15 -10.83
C MET A 262 -19.84 -2.91 -9.60
N VAL A 263 -20.41 -4.09 -9.31
CA VAL A 263 -19.96 -4.94 -8.20
C VAL A 263 -18.53 -5.41 -8.43
N GLY A 264 -18.21 -5.90 -9.63
CA GLY A 264 -16.84 -6.28 -10.00
C GLY A 264 -15.86 -5.12 -9.82
N TYR A 265 -16.20 -3.93 -10.32
CA TYR A 265 -15.38 -2.74 -10.15
C TYR A 265 -15.16 -2.37 -8.67
N ARG A 266 -16.21 -2.38 -7.84
CA ARG A 266 -16.09 -2.09 -6.40
C ARG A 266 -15.23 -3.11 -5.67
N ILE A 267 -15.36 -4.39 -6.02
CA ILE A 267 -14.51 -5.46 -5.46
C ILE A 267 -13.05 -5.19 -5.80
N THR A 268 -12.73 -4.86 -7.05
CA THR A 268 -11.34 -4.55 -7.45
C THR A 268 -10.79 -3.31 -6.78
N GLU A 269 -11.60 -2.27 -6.56
CA GLU A 269 -11.19 -1.06 -5.85
C GLU A 269 -10.92 -1.34 -4.36
N PHE A 270 -11.78 -2.14 -3.72
CA PHE A 270 -11.59 -2.55 -2.33
C PHE A 270 -10.32 -3.39 -2.18
N ILE A 271 -10.20 -4.47 -2.95
CA ILE A 271 -9.04 -5.37 -2.93
C ILE A 271 -7.74 -4.61 -3.25
N GLY A 272 -7.81 -3.59 -4.11
CA GLY A 272 -6.65 -2.86 -4.60
C GLY A 272 -5.72 -2.39 -3.50
N ARG A 273 -6.27 -1.81 -2.42
CA ARG A 273 -5.49 -1.33 -1.27
C ARG A 273 -4.86 -2.47 -0.47
N TRP A 274 -5.64 -3.51 -0.17
CA TRP A 274 -5.21 -4.67 0.63
C TRP A 274 -4.12 -5.51 -0.05
N SER A 275 -4.06 -5.50 -1.38
CA SER A 275 -3.04 -6.22 -2.15
C SER A 275 -1.60 -5.76 -1.86
N MET A 276 -1.39 -4.60 -1.25
CA MET A 276 -0.06 -4.11 -0.86
C MET A 276 0.46 -4.72 0.44
N ILE A 277 -0.38 -5.41 1.24
CA ILE A 277 0.03 -6.00 2.52
C ILE A 277 1.24 -6.91 2.34
N ASP A 278 1.22 -7.79 1.34
CA ASP A 278 2.28 -8.77 1.13
C ASP A 278 3.63 -8.14 0.80
N VAL A 279 3.64 -7.05 0.03
CA VAL A 279 4.87 -6.28 -0.27
C VAL A 279 5.44 -5.69 1.02
N PHE A 280 4.59 -5.12 1.87
CA PHE A 280 5.03 -4.56 3.15
C PHE A 280 5.49 -5.64 4.12
N VAL A 281 4.81 -6.78 4.19
CA VAL A 281 5.23 -7.90 5.05
C VAL A 281 6.65 -8.35 4.69
N VAL A 282 6.96 -8.50 3.39
CA VAL A 282 8.31 -8.86 2.95
C VAL A 282 9.33 -7.78 3.33
N ALA A 283 9.03 -6.51 3.03
CA ALA A 283 9.94 -5.39 3.31
C ALA A 283 10.24 -5.26 4.82
N ILE A 284 9.21 -5.36 5.66
CA ILE A 284 9.33 -5.32 7.12
C ILE A 284 10.14 -6.52 7.62
N LEU A 285 9.81 -7.74 7.16
CA LEU A 285 10.48 -8.95 7.64
C LEU A 285 11.98 -8.95 7.30
N VAL A 286 12.36 -8.49 6.11
CA VAL A 286 13.76 -8.27 5.72
C VAL A 286 14.44 -7.24 6.61
N SER A 287 13.78 -6.12 6.90
CA SER A 287 14.36 -5.08 7.74
C SER A 287 14.54 -5.53 9.20
N LEU A 288 13.65 -6.38 9.71
CA LEU A 288 13.65 -6.83 11.10
C LEU A 288 14.62 -7.99 11.36
N ILE A 289 14.78 -8.89 10.39
CA ILE A 289 15.55 -10.14 10.55
C ILE A 289 16.90 -10.01 9.87
N GLN A 290 17.73 -9.14 10.46
CA GLN A 290 19.15 -9.03 10.17
C GLN A 290 19.93 -9.45 11.41
N LEU A 291 19.88 -10.73 11.79
CA LEU A 291 20.54 -11.26 12.99
C LEU A 291 22.03 -11.54 12.72
N GLY A 292 22.76 -10.53 12.25
CA GLY A 292 24.19 -10.59 12.01
C GLY A 292 24.61 -11.84 11.22
N ASN A 293 25.67 -12.53 11.68
CA ASN A 293 26.27 -13.68 10.98
C ASN A 293 25.52 -15.02 11.13
N ILE A 294 24.40 -15.08 11.88
CA ILE A 294 23.75 -16.37 12.19
C ILE A 294 22.57 -16.64 11.25
N MET A 295 21.73 -15.63 11.03
CA MET A 295 20.57 -15.73 10.15
C MET A 295 20.23 -14.35 9.58
N SER A 296 20.24 -14.24 8.25
CA SER A 296 19.81 -13.04 7.54
C SER A 296 18.78 -13.40 6.47
N ILE A 297 17.81 -12.52 6.30
CA ILE A 297 16.78 -12.68 5.28
C ILE A 297 16.85 -11.52 4.30
N TYR A 298 17.04 -11.87 3.04
CA TYR A 298 17.08 -10.93 1.94
C TYR A 298 15.83 -11.09 1.06
N PRO A 299 15.22 -10.01 0.56
CA PRO A 299 14.15 -10.09 -0.42
C PRO A 299 14.73 -10.55 -1.75
N GLY A 300 14.08 -11.53 -2.37
CA GLY A 300 14.43 -11.95 -3.72
C GLY A 300 13.79 -11.04 -4.78
N TYR A 301 14.22 -11.21 -6.04
CA TYR A 301 13.71 -10.41 -7.17
C TYR A 301 12.19 -10.51 -7.36
N ALA A 302 11.53 -11.57 -6.86
CA ALA A 302 10.08 -11.66 -6.91
C ALA A 302 9.39 -10.54 -6.13
N ALA A 303 10.01 -9.97 -5.10
CA ALA A 303 9.39 -8.90 -4.30
C ALA A 303 9.17 -7.63 -5.12
N LEU A 304 10.17 -7.26 -5.94
CA LEU A 304 10.08 -6.12 -6.87
C LEU A 304 9.10 -6.41 -8.02
N ALA A 305 9.13 -7.63 -8.57
CA ALA A 305 8.17 -8.03 -9.61
C ALA A 305 6.73 -8.00 -9.07
N PHE A 306 6.50 -8.54 -7.88
CA PHE A 306 5.19 -8.55 -7.23
C PHE A 306 4.70 -7.14 -6.93
N CYS A 307 5.56 -6.28 -6.39
CA CYS A 307 5.28 -4.86 -6.21
C CYS A 307 4.82 -4.18 -7.52
N THR A 308 5.53 -4.45 -8.61
CA THR A 308 5.21 -3.90 -9.94
C THR A 308 3.81 -4.33 -10.37
N VAL A 309 3.43 -5.60 -10.18
CA VAL A 309 2.07 -6.10 -10.46
C VAL A 309 1.03 -5.35 -9.64
N VAL A 310 1.24 -5.16 -8.33
CA VAL A 310 0.26 -4.50 -7.46
C VAL A 310 0.05 -3.04 -7.89
N ILE A 311 1.13 -2.31 -8.19
CA ILE A 311 1.07 -0.92 -8.66
C ILE A 311 0.39 -0.84 -10.03
N LEU A 312 0.79 -1.66 -11.00
CA LEU A 312 0.21 -1.63 -12.35
C LEU A 312 -1.28 -2.00 -12.33
N THR A 313 -1.69 -2.97 -11.52
CA THR A 313 -3.11 -3.33 -11.39
C THR A 313 -3.94 -2.27 -10.67
N MET A 314 -3.33 -1.49 -9.77
CA MET A 314 -3.97 -0.33 -9.15
C MET A 314 -4.13 0.81 -10.16
N LEU A 315 -3.09 1.10 -10.95
CA LEU A 315 -3.15 2.06 -12.06
C LEU A 315 -4.15 1.65 -13.13
N ALA A 316 -4.28 0.35 -13.43
CA ALA A 316 -5.25 -0.18 -14.38
C ALA A 316 -6.68 0.09 -13.88
N ALA A 317 -6.96 -0.17 -12.60
CA ALA A 317 -8.26 0.11 -12.00
C ALA A 317 -8.60 1.62 -12.03
N PHE A 318 -7.63 2.51 -11.80
CA PHE A 318 -7.83 3.96 -11.90
C PHE A 318 -7.94 4.49 -13.34
N SER A 319 -7.37 3.78 -14.31
CA SER A 319 -7.41 4.16 -15.73
C SER A 319 -8.73 3.77 -16.40
N PHE A 320 -9.43 2.80 -15.82
CA PHE A 320 -10.73 2.32 -16.29
C PHE A 320 -11.82 3.37 -16.02
N ASP A 321 -12.44 3.90 -17.08
CA ASP A 321 -13.51 4.88 -16.95
C ASP A 321 -14.82 4.22 -16.55
N THR A 322 -15.29 4.48 -15.32
CA THR A 322 -16.54 3.93 -14.80
C THR A 322 -17.77 4.37 -15.60
N LYS A 323 -17.71 5.47 -16.36
CA LYS A 323 -18.80 5.91 -17.25
C LYS A 323 -19.09 4.87 -18.34
N LEU A 324 -18.10 4.10 -18.75
CA LEU A 324 -18.25 3.04 -19.75
C LEU A 324 -19.12 1.88 -19.24
N ILE A 325 -19.32 1.75 -17.93
CA ILE A 325 -20.25 0.77 -17.36
C ILE A 325 -21.70 1.15 -17.67
N TRP A 326 -21.97 2.47 -17.81
CA TRP A 326 -23.32 3.05 -17.89
C TRP A 326 -23.69 3.56 -19.27
N SER A 327 -22.72 3.78 -20.16
CA SER A 327 -23.01 4.13 -21.55
C SER A 327 -23.60 2.90 -22.25
N GLU A 328 -24.91 2.88 -22.42
CA GLU A 328 -25.51 2.11 -23.50
C GLU A 328 -24.98 2.72 -24.81
N GLN A 329 -24.31 1.90 -25.62
CA GLN A 329 -23.89 2.30 -26.97
C GLN A 329 -25.11 2.37 -27.89
#